data_AF-E4PTW5-F1
#
_entry.id   AF-E4PTW5-F1
#
_cell.length_a   1.000
_cell.length_b   1.000
_cell.length_c   1.000
_cell.angle_alpha   90.00
_cell.angle_beta   90.00
_cell.angle_gamma   90.00
#
_symmetry.space_group_name_H-M   'P 1'
#
loop_
_entity.id
_entity.type
_entity.pdbx_description
1 polymer ?
#
loop_
_entity_poly.entity_id
_entity_poly.type
_entity_poly.pdbx_seq_one_letter_code
_entity_poly.pdbx_strand_id
1 'polypeptide(L)'
;MKEQNKEQLLDNIKFNNSRTPFLINLLFQLFTTISLFLVILFFIGPDLKNYSWNYFNKLDKLAYLYLFLICLTYLLIIFVVNFLFVLFKFIKPDSFSYSFGLVFVGILIIFTGDLFYNWNISLVIKTMLRFILIIISMVLGVLLGTFISVIYKNKEYQKEEQNQAILKAYLNNQIIPTKKQLKKIKQIEYKIAKQKEYIELLKFKEELYKKKDRW
;
A
#
# COMPACT_ATOMS: atom_id res chain seq x y z
N MET A 1 19.76 -9.08 29.32
CA MET A 1 20.49 -8.07 28.51
C MET A 1 21.05 -8.62 27.19
N LYS A 2 21.89 -9.66 27.16
CA LYS A 2 22.46 -10.18 25.89
C LYS A 2 21.43 -10.80 24.93
N GLU A 3 20.40 -11.49 25.45
CA GLU A 3 19.33 -12.07 24.61
C GLU A 3 18.38 -11.01 24.03
N GLN A 4 17.95 -10.01 24.83
CA GLN A 4 17.17 -8.88 24.35
C GLN A 4 17.87 -8.10 23.23
N ASN A 5 19.19 -7.87 23.34
CA ASN A 5 19.95 -7.25 22.25
C ASN A 5 20.00 -8.10 20.99
N LYS A 6 20.04 -9.44 21.12
CA LYS A 6 20.05 -10.35 19.98
C LYS A 6 18.69 -10.40 19.28
N GLU A 7 17.59 -10.40 20.03
CA GLU A 7 16.23 -10.32 19.48
C GLU A 7 15.99 -8.99 18.75
N GLN A 8 16.36 -7.86 19.37
CA GLN A 8 16.26 -6.54 18.72
C GLN A 8 17.08 -6.45 17.43
N LEU A 9 18.28 -7.03 17.41
CA LEU A 9 19.11 -7.09 16.20
C LEU A 9 18.44 -7.94 15.12
N LEU A 10 17.89 -9.11 15.47
CA LEU A 10 17.19 -9.97 14.52
C LEU A 10 15.92 -9.30 13.96
N ASP A 11 15.19 -8.58 14.80
CA ASP A 11 13.99 -7.84 14.38
C ASP A 11 14.36 -6.68 13.45
N ASN A 12 15.43 -5.94 13.74
CA ASN A 12 15.94 -4.89 12.85
C ASN A 12 16.41 -5.47 11.50
N ILE A 13 17.10 -6.62 11.51
CA ILE A 13 17.53 -7.29 10.27
C ILE A 13 16.32 -7.75 9.45
N LYS A 14 15.33 -8.39 10.10
CA LYS A 14 14.08 -8.81 9.43
C LYS A 14 13.32 -7.61 8.87
N PHE A 15 13.23 -6.53 9.64
CA PHE A 15 12.57 -5.30 9.23
C PHE A 15 13.25 -4.70 7.99
N ASN A 16 14.58 -4.54 8.03
CA ASN A 16 15.36 -3.98 6.91
C ASN A 16 15.28 -4.86 5.65
N ASN A 17 15.30 -6.18 5.80
CA ASN A 17 15.20 -7.10 4.67
C ASN A 17 13.78 -7.15 4.04
N SER A 18 12.76 -6.70 4.77
CA SER A 18 11.36 -6.71 4.33
C SER A 18 10.93 -5.48 3.53
N ARG A 19 11.81 -4.48 3.38
CA ARG A 19 11.53 -3.17 2.79
C ARG A 19 12.55 -2.81 1.72
N THR A 20 12.13 -1.93 0.81
CA THR A 20 13.09 -1.34 -0.14
C THR A 20 13.96 -0.34 0.62
N PRO A 21 15.30 -0.34 0.46
CA PRO A 21 16.15 0.68 1.06
C PRO A 21 15.67 2.08 0.67
N PHE A 22 15.66 3.00 1.65
CA PHE A 22 15.05 4.32 1.50
C PHE A 22 15.53 5.06 0.24
N LEU A 23 16.85 5.10 0.02
CA LEU A 23 17.43 5.83 -1.11
C LEU A 23 17.01 5.25 -2.47
N ILE A 24 16.93 3.92 -2.59
CA ILE A 24 16.48 3.24 -3.81
C ILE A 24 15.02 3.59 -4.06
N ASN A 25 14.18 3.51 -3.02
CA ASN A 25 12.76 3.84 -3.16
C ASN A 25 12.58 5.33 -3.52
N LEU A 26 13.32 6.24 -2.88
CA LEU A 26 13.28 7.66 -3.18
C LEU A 26 13.63 7.96 -4.64
N LEU A 27 14.75 7.41 -5.13
CA LEU A 27 15.16 7.57 -6.54
C LEU A 27 14.11 6.99 -7.49
N PHE A 28 13.58 5.81 -7.19
CA PHE A 28 12.52 5.20 -7.97
C PHE A 28 11.28 6.10 -8.04
N GLN A 29 10.84 6.66 -6.91
CA GLN A 29 9.69 7.59 -6.89
C GLN A 29 9.97 8.90 -7.66
N LEU A 30 11.20 9.42 -7.59
CA LEU A 30 11.59 10.61 -8.32
C LEU A 30 11.49 10.40 -9.83
N PHE A 31 12.03 9.28 -10.33
CA PHE A 31 12.08 8.98 -11.76
C PHE A 31 10.79 8.45 -12.36
N THR A 32 9.87 7.91 -11.54
CA THR A 32 8.62 7.34 -12.03
C THR A 32 7.41 8.21 -11.69
N THR A 33 7.14 8.38 -10.40
CA THR A 33 5.93 9.06 -9.91
C THR A 33 6.03 10.58 -10.06
N ILE A 34 7.10 11.18 -9.54
CA ILE A 34 7.25 12.65 -9.52
C ILE A 34 7.51 13.18 -10.93
N SER A 35 8.40 12.55 -11.71
CA SER A 35 8.68 12.95 -13.09
C SER A 35 7.40 12.98 -13.96
N LEU A 36 6.59 11.92 -13.90
CA LEU A 36 5.37 11.81 -14.68
C LEU A 36 4.32 12.83 -14.21
N PHE A 37 4.20 13.04 -12.90
CA PHE A 37 3.39 14.14 -12.37
C PHE A 37 3.82 15.50 -12.92
N LEU A 38 5.12 15.80 -12.91
CA LEU A 38 5.63 17.08 -13.41
C LEU A 38 5.33 17.24 -14.90
N VAL A 39 5.50 16.18 -15.71
CA VAL A 39 5.11 16.21 -17.13
C VAL A 39 3.63 16.58 -17.28
N ILE A 40 2.74 15.94 -16.53
CA ILE A 40 1.30 16.26 -16.60
C ILE A 40 1.02 17.69 -16.12
N LEU A 41 1.62 18.11 -15.01
CA LEU A 41 1.45 19.44 -14.45
C LEU A 41 1.90 20.53 -15.43
N PHE A 42 3.08 20.39 -16.04
CA PHE A 42 3.59 21.38 -16.98
C PHE A 42 2.76 21.41 -18.27
N PHE A 43 2.52 20.27 -18.91
CA PHE A 43 1.87 20.27 -20.22
C PHE A 43 0.35 20.49 -20.15
N ILE A 44 -0.32 20.05 -19.09
CA ILE A 44 -1.80 19.99 -19.03
C ILE A 44 -2.36 20.53 -17.69
N GLY A 45 -1.50 20.87 -16.72
CA GLY A 45 -1.92 21.34 -15.41
C GLY A 45 -2.63 22.70 -15.48
N PRO A 46 -3.80 22.85 -14.83
CA PRO A 46 -4.55 24.11 -14.86
C PRO A 46 -3.85 25.27 -14.16
N ASP A 47 -3.02 25.00 -13.15
CA ASP A 47 -2.24 26.02 -12.43
C ASP A 47 -1.26 26.76 -13.38
N LEU A 48 -0.89 26.15 -14.51
CA LEU A 48 0.06 26.68 -15.48
C LEU A 48 -0.60 27.08 -16.80
N LYS A 49 -1.93 27.24 -16.83
CA LYS A 49 -2.71 27.58 -18.03
C LYS A 49 -2.36 28.90 -18.70
N ASN A 50 -1.68 29.81 -17.99
CA ASN A 50 -1.24 31.10 -18.50
C ASN A 50 0.04 31.03 -19.34
N TYR A 51 0.75 29.89 -19.33
CA TYR A 51 1.99 29.72 -20.09
C TYR A 51 1.73 29.14 -21.49
N SER A 52 2.48 29.62 -22.49
CA SER A 52 2.25 29.29 -23.92
C SER A 52 2.49 27.82 -24.30
N TRP A 53 3.32 27.11 -23.55
CA TRP A 53 3.62 25.68 -23.71
C TRP A 53 2.61 24.76 -23.00
N ASN A 54 1.69 25.31 -22.21
CA ASN A 54 0.64 24.55 -21.55
C ASN A 54 -0.57 24.41 -22.50
N TYR A 55 -1.13 23.21 -22.55
CA TYR A 55 -2.20 22.85 -23.47
C TYR A 55 -3.59 22.80 -22.79
N PHE A 56 -3.71 23.19 -21.52
CA PHE A 56 -4.97 23.11 -20.78
C PHE A 56 -6.11 23.86 -21.46
N ASN A 57 -5.87 25.09 -21.93
CA ASN A 57 -6.88 25.89 -22.62
C ASN A 57 -7.33 25.29 -23.96
N LYS A 58 -6.56 24.36 -24.55
CA LYS A 58 -6.95 23.65 -25.78
C LYS A 58 -7.93 22.49 -25.52
N LEU A 59 -8.14 22.11 -24.27
CA LEU A 59 -9.09 21.05 -23.90
C LEU A 59 -10.56 21.53 -23.94
N ASP A 60 -10.78 22.85 -24.00
CA ASP A 60 -12.08 23.50 -24.15
C ASP A 60 -13.14 22.97 -23.15
N LYS A 61 -14.43 22.89 -23.53
CA LYS A 61 -15.56 22.50 -22.66
C LYS A 61 -15.42 21.14 -21.98
N LEU A 62 -14.59 20.24 -22.51
CA LEU A 62 -14.41 18.87 -21.97
C LEU A 62 -13.14 18.74 -21.10
N ALA A 63 -12.51 19.86 -20.73
CA ALA A 63 -11.27 19.88 -19.94
C ALA A 63 -11.30 18.98 -18.70
N TYR A 64 -12.38 19.02 -17.90
CA TYR A 64 -12.49 18.19 -16.70
C TYR A 64 -12.53 16.68 -16.98
N LEU A 65 -13.18 16.26 -18.06
CA LEU A 65 -13.24 14.85 -18.45
C LEU A 65 -11.87 14.36 -18.92
N TYR A 66 -11.20 15.12 -19.78
CA TYR A 66 -9.86 14.78 -20.24
C TYR A 66 -8.85 14.77 -19.10
N LEU A 67 -8.92 15.75 -18.19
CA LEU A 67 -8.08 15.81 -17.01
C LEU A 67 -8.31 14.61 -16.08
N PHE A 68 -9.56 14.17 -15.92
CA PHE A 68 -9.87 12.93 -15.20
C PHE A 68 -9.27 11.70 -15.87
N LEU A 69 -9.40 11.56 -17.18
CA LEU A 69 -8.82 10.42 -17.93
C LEU A 69 -7.29 10.42 -17.86
N ILE A 70 -6.65 11.59 -17.92
CA ILE A 70 -5.19 11.73 -17.77
C ILE A 70 -4.75 11.33 -16.36
N CYS A 71 -5.43 11.81 -15.32
CA CYS A 71 -5.16 11.43 -13.94
C CYS A 71 -5.39 9.93 -13.67
N LEU A 72 -6.44 9.34 -14.27
CA LEU A 72 -6.69 7.90 -14.20
C LEU A 72 -5.58 7.11 -14.90
N THR A 73 -5.16 7.56 -16.09
CA THR A 73 -4.05 6.95 -16.83
C THR A 73 -2.74 7.05 -16.06
N TYR A 74 -2.47 8.19 -15.42
CA TYR A 74 -1.32 8.39 -14.54
C TYR A 74 -1.32 7.36 -13.39
N LEU A 75 -2.45 7.20 -12.69
CA LEU A 75 -2.59 6.18 -11.64
C LEU A 75 -2.33 4.77 -12.16
N LEU A 76 -2.90 4.41 -13.32
CA LEU A 76 -2.72 3.10 -13.93
C LEU A 76 -1.27 2.85 -14.36
N ILE A 77 -0.61 3.83 -14.97
CA ILE A 77 0.81 3.74 -15.36
C ILE A 77 1.67 3.49 -14.12
N ILE A 78 1.49 4.28 -13.05
CA ILE A 78 2.28 4.11 -11.82
C ILE A 78 2.01 2.75 -11.18
N PHE A 79 0.76 2.27 -11.19
CA PHE A 79 0.43 0.93 -10.74
C PHE A 79 1.15 -0.16 -11.54
N VAL A 80 1.10 -0.09 -12.88
CA VAL A 80 1.72 -1.09 -13.76
C VAL A 80 3.24 -1.06 -13.63
N VAL A 81 3.86 0.13 -13.61
CA VAL A 81 5.31 0.28 -13.44
C VAL A 81 5.76 -0.29 -12.10
N ASN A 82 5.10 0.07 -11.00
CA ASN A 82 5.40 -0.53 -9.68
C ASN A 82 5.23 -2.04 -9.69
N PHE A 83 4.14 -2.53 -10.28
CA PHE A 83 3.87 -3.96 -10.36
C PHE A 83 4.96 -4.71 -11.12
N LEU A 84 5.43 -4.20 -12.26
CA LEU A 84 6.53 -4.80 -13.01
C LEU A 84 7.82 -4.83 -12.19
N PHE A 85 8.20 -3.73 -11.53
CA PHE A 85 9.42 -3.68 -10.73
C PHE A 85 9.36 -4.60 -9.50
N VAL A 86 8.18 -4.75 -8.88
CA VAL A 86 7.95 -5.73 -7.81
C VAL A 86 8.03 -7.16 -8.34
N LEU A 87 7.44 -7.43 -9.51
CA LEU A 87 7.48 -8.74 -10.16
C LEU A 87 8.92 -9.18 -10.47
N PHE A 88 9.74 -8.26 -11.00
CA PHE A 88 11.16 -8.48 -11.29
C PHE A 88 12.06 -8.36 -10.05
N LYS A 89 11.49 -8.14 -8.86
CA LYS A 89 12.20 -8.04 -7.57
C LYS A 89 13.22 -6.90 -7.48
N PHE A 90 13.09 -5.87 -8.31
CA PHE A 90 13.91 -4.65 -8.20
C PHE A 90 13.53 -3.81 -6.98
N ILE A 91 12.25 -3.81 -6.63
CA ILE A 91 11.71 -3.15 -5.43
C ILE A 91 10.81 -4.11 -4.65
N LYS A 92 10.64 -3.83 -3.37
CA LYS A 92 9.73 -4.58 -2.50
C LYS A 92 8.30 -4.02 -2.59
N PRO A 93 7.28 -4.82 -2.24
CA PRO A 93 5.87 -4.41 -2.37
C PRO A 93 5.49 -3.16 -1.57
N ASP A 94 6.23 -2.80 -0.52
CA ASP A 94 5.98 -1.58 0.27
C ASP A 94 6.05 -0.29 -0.57
N SER A 95 6.76 -0.31 -1.71
CA SER A 95 6.84 0.81 -2.65
C SER A 95 5.48 1.28 -3.18
N PHE A 96 4.47 0.41 -3.23
CA PHE A 96 3.10 0.80 -3.61
C PHE A 96 2.52 1.87 -2.67
N SER A 97 2.81 1.79 -1.38
CA SER A 97 2.31 2.74 -0.37
C SER A 97 2.81 4.16 -0.64
N TYR A 98 4.11 4.27 -0.92
CA TYR A 98 4.76 5.55 -1.22
C TYR A 98 4.30 6.10 -2.58
N SER A 99 4.27 5.25 -3.61
CA SER A 99 3.85 5.64 -4.96
C SER A 99 2.42 6.15 -4.97
N PHE A 100 1.47 5.40 -4.38
CA PHE A 100 0.07 5.80 -4.38
C PHE A 100 -0.18 7.06 -3.55
N GLY A 101 0.52 7.23 -2.43
CA GLY A 101 0.48 8.48 -1.67
C GLY A 101 0.86 9.70 -2.54
N LEU A 102 1.98 9.60 -3.26
CA LEU A 102 2.45 10.68 -4.15
C LEU A 102 1.54 10.87 -5.38
N VAL A 103 1.02 9.79 -5.97
CA VAL A 103 0.06 9.87 -7.08
C VAL A 103 -1.18 10.64 -6.67
N PHE A 104 -1.76 10.31 -5.51
CA PHE A 104 -2.97 10.96 -5.02
C PHE A 104 -2.76 12.44 -4.68
N VAL A 105 -1.56 12.79 -4.18
CA VAL A 105 -1.14 14.19 -4.03
C VAL A 105 -1.10 14.88 -5.39
N GLY A 106 -0.41 14.29 -6.37
CA GLY A 106 -0.29 14.87 -7.72
C GLY A 106 -1.63 15.06 -8.42
N ILE A 107 -2.49 14.04 -8.39
CA ILE A 107 -3.85 14.09 -8.93
C ILE A 107 -4.63 15.24 -8.29
N LEU A 108 -4.59 15.36 -6.97
CA LEU A 108 -5.34 16.41 -6.29
C LEU A 108 -4.79 17.81 -6.60
N ILE A 109 -3.47 17.98 -6.69
CA ILE A 109 -2.86 19.25 -7.12
C ILE A 109 -3.43 19.65 -8.49
N ILE A 110 -3.43 18.71 -9.46
CA ILE A 110 -3.92 18.93 -10.82
C ILE A 110 -5.42 19.30 -10.81
N PHE A 111 -6.27 18.56 -10.10
CA PHE A 111 -7.71 18.84 -10.06
C PHE A 111 -8.07 20.14 -9.35
N THR A 112 -7.38 20.44 -8.24
CA THR A 112 -7.67 21.63 -7.46
C THR A 112 -7.19 22.91 -8.13
N GLY A 113 -6.27 22.83 -9.10
CA GLY A 113 -5.77 23.99 -9.83
C GLY A 113 -6.88 24.82 -10.47
N ASP A 114 -7.76 24.20 -11.28
CA ASP A 114 -8.83 24.94 -11.96
C ASP A 114 -10.02 25.22 -11.03
N LEU A 115 -10.37 24.25 -10.16
CA LEU A 115 -11.51 24.37 -9.26
C LEU A 115 -11.37 25.58 -8.32
N PHE A 116 -10.18 25.77 -7.75
CA PHE A 116 -9.91 26.91 -6.86
C PHE A 116 -9.60 28.19 -7.61
N TYR A 117 -9.17 28.12 -8.88
CA TYR A 117 -8.96 29.32 -9.69
C TYR A 117 -10.27 30.11 -9.84
N ASN A 118 -11.39 29.42 -10.10
CA ASN A 118 -12.70 30.03 -10.35
C ASN A 118 -13.45 30.48 -9.08
N TRP A 119 -12.94 30.19 -7.88
CA TRP A 119 -13.59 30.58 -6.62
C TRP A 119 -13.32 32.04 -6.25
N ASN A 120 -14.34 32.84 -5.95
CA ASN A 120 -14.17 34.22 -5.46
C ASN A 120 -13.94 34.27 -3.93
N ILE A 121 -12.85 33.63 -3.47
CA ILE A 121 -12.43 33.61 -2.06
C ILE A 121 -10.98 34.11 -1.96
N SER A 122 -10.56 34.59 -0.78
CA SER A 122 -9.18 35.01 -0.55
C SER A 122 -8.17 33.90 -0.85
N LEU A 123 -7.01 34.29 -1.39
CA LEU A 123 -5.93 33.37 -1.77
C LEU A 123 -5.48 32.49 -0.58
N VAL A 124 -5.42 33.07 0.63
CA VAL A 124 -5.00 32.37 1.85
C VAL A 124 -5.93 31.19 2.15
N ILE A 125 -7.24 31.40 2.08
CA ILE A 125 -8.22 30.34 2.37
C ILE A 125 -8.14 29.24 1.30
N LYS A 126 -7.99 29.61 0.02
CA LYS A 126 -7.82 28.64 -1.07
C LYS A 126 -6.59 27.74 -0.83
N THR A 127 -5.45 28.34 -0.51
CA THR A 127 -4.21 27.61 -0.25
C THR A 127 -4.33 26.69 0.96
N MET A 128 -4.94 27.17 2.05
CA MET A 128 -5.17 26.34 3.25
C MET A 128 -6.08 25.15 2.94
N LEU A 129 -7.18 25.36 2.21
CA LEU A 129 -8.08 24.27 1.86
C LEU A 129 -7.43 23.26 0.92
N ARG A 130 -6.66 23.72 -0.09
CA ARG A 130 -5.87 22.84 -0.96
C ARG A 130 -4.88 22.00 -0.14
N PHE A 131 -4.18 22.61 0.81
CA PHE A 131 -3.22 21.92 1.66
C PHE A 131 -3.88 20.82 2.51
N ILE A 132 -5.02 21.11 3.14
CA ILE A 132 -5.78 20.11 3.93
C ILE A 132 -6.24 18.96 3.04
N LEU A 133 -6.80 19.25 1.86
CA LEU A 133 -7.22 18.22 0.93
C LEU A 133 -6.04 17.36 0.46
N ILE A 134 -4.86 17.96 0.23
CA ILE A 134 -3.63 17.24 -0.14
C ILE A 134 -3.24 16.22 0.93
N ILE A 135 -3.27 16.61 2.21
CA ILE A 135 -2.97 15.69 3.31
C ILE A 135 -3.97 14.53 3.32
N ILE A 136 -5.26 14.81 3.23
CA ILE A 136 -6.31 13.77 3.23
C ILE A 136 -6.12 12.81 2.04
N SER A 137 -5.88 13.35 0.84
CA SER A 137 -5.64 12.56 -0.37
C SER A 137 -4.39 11.69 -0.24
N MET A 138 -3.31 12.23 0.33
CA MET A 138 -2.07 11.48 0.58
C MET A 138 -2.33 10.29 1.50
N VAL A 139 -3.06 10.49 2.60
CA VAL A 139 -3.40 9.41 3.55
C VAL A 139 -4.22 8.33 2.85
N LEU A 140 -5.23 8.70 2.07
CA LEU A 140 -6.03 7.73 1.30
C LEU A 140 -5.17 6.95 0.30
N GLY A 141 -4.28 7.62 -0.43
CA GLY A 141 -3.33 6.98 -1.34
C GLY A 141 -2.43 5.98 -0.63
N VAL A 142 -1.85 6.35 0.52
CA VAL A 142 -1.03 5.45 1.33
C VAL A 142 -1.84 4.25 1.83
N LEU A 143 -3.08 4.43 2.28
CA LEU A 143 -3.94 3.33 2.72
C LEU A 143 -4.23 2.34 1.58
N LEU A 144 -4.53 2.84 0.37
CA LEU A 144 -4.73 1.99 -0.79
C LEU A 144 -3.44 1.25 -1.19
N GLY A 145 -2.31 1.94 -1.21
CA GLY A 145 -1.02 1.34 -1.53
C GLY A 145 -0.57 0.29 -0.50
N THR A 146 -0.83 0.52 0.79
CA THR A 146 -0.55 -0.46 1.86
C THR A 146 -1.42 -1.70 1.73
N PHE A 147 -2.72 -1.54 1.41
CA PHE A 147 -3.61 -2.67 1.14
C PHE A 147 -3.08 -3.56 0.00
N ILE A 148 -2.67 -2.96 -1.12
CA ILE A 148 -2.03 -3.68 -2.24
C ILE A 148 -0.75 -4.37 -1.77
N SER A 149 0.11 -3.67 -1.04
CA SER A 149 1.37 -4.19 -0.50
C SER A 149 1.15 -5.45 0.34
N VAL A 150 0.13 -5.44 1.22
CA VAL A 150 -0.23 -6.56 2.09
C VAL A 150 -0.72 -7.76 1.29
N ILE A 151 -1.54 -7.55 0.26
CA ILE A 151 -1.99 -8.64 -0.63
C ILE A 151 -0.80 -9.35 -1.28
N TYR A 152 0.18 -8.60 -1.77
CA TYR A 152 1.40 -9.19 -2.36
C TYR A 152 2.23 -9.95 -1.33
N LYS A 153 2.49 -9.34 -0.17
CA LYS A 153 3.24 -9.99 0.92
C LYS A 153 2.57 -11.28 1.39
N ASN A 154 1.24 -11.29 1.51
CA ASN A 154 0.50 -12.49 1.90
C ASN A 154 0.69 -13.65 0.89
N LYS A 155 0.73 -13.36 -0.41
CA LYS A 155 1.04 -14.39 -1.43
C LYS A 155 2.47 -14.92 -1.29
N GLU A 156 3.42 -14.06 -0.96
CA GLU A 156 4.81 -14.45 -0.74
C GLU A 156 4.96 -15.34 0.50
N TYR A 157 4.34 -14.94 1.63
CA TYR A 157 4.31 -15.76 2.85
C TYR A 157 3.67 -17.13 2.63
N GLN A 158 2.56 -17.19 1.89
CA GLN A 158 1.94 -18.48 1.54
C GLN A 158 2.88 -19.40 0.74
N LYS A 159 3.69 -18.83 -0.15
CA LYS A 159 4.68 -19.60 -0.93
C LYS A 159 5.83 -20.07 -0.04
N GLU A 160 6.30 -19.22 0.86
CA GLU A 160 7.37 -19.54 1.80
C GLU A 160 6.97 -20.66 2.76
N GLU A 161 5.77 -20.60 3.34
CA GLU A 161 5.21 -21.65 4.18
C GLU A 161 5.06 -22.99 3.43
N GLN A 162 4.62 -22.95 2.16
CA GLN A 162 4.54 -24.16 1.32
C GLN A 162 5.93 -24.77 1.11
N ASN A 163 6.93 -23.95 0.81
CA ASN A 163 8.30 -24.40 0.61
C ASN A 163 8.88 -25.01 1.90
N GLN A 164 8.62 -24.40 3.05
CA GLN A 164 9.04 -24.94 4.35
C GLN A 164 8.35 -26.28 4.67
N ALA A 165 7.07 -26.42 4.36
CA ALA A 165 6.35 -27.69 4.55
C ALA A 165 6.90 -28.81 3.66
N ILE A 166 7.23 -28.49 2.40
CA ILE A 166 7.87 -29.43 1.46
C ILE A 166 9.26 -29.83 1.97
N LEU A 167 10.07 -28.85 2.41
CA LEU A 167 11.41 -29.10 2.95
C LEU A 167 11.36 -29.99 4.20
N LYS A 168 10.44 -29.72 5.13
CA LYS A 168 10.25 -30.56 6.33
C LYS A 168 9.84 -31.99 5.97
N ALA A 169 8.91 -32.15 5.03
CA ALA A 169 8.51 -33.47 4.56
C ALA A 169 9.69 -34.23 3.95
N TYR A 170 10.49 -33.55 3.12
CA TYR A 170 11.71 -34.10 2.54
C TYR A 170 12.74 -34.52 3.60
N LEU A 171 13.06 -33.65 4.56
CA LEU A 171 14.03 -33.93 5.63
C LEU A 171 13.60 -35.09 6.54
N ASN A 172 12.28 -35.28 6.72
CA ASN A 172 11.72 -36.33 7.54
C ASN A 172 11.44 -37.63 6.76
N ASN A 173 11.86 -37.75 5.50
CA ASN A 173 11.52 -38.85 4.59
C ASN A 173 9.99 -39.13 4.50
N GLN A 174 9.19 -38.09 4.61
CA GLN A 174 7.73 -38.15 4.48
C GLN A 174 7.32 -37.82 3.03
N ILE A 175 6.13 -38.31 2.64
CA ILE A 175 5.56 -38.01 1.32
C ILE A 175 5.36 -36.51 1.19
N ILE A 176 5.93 -35.91 0.14
CA ILE A 176 5.81 -34.47 -0.13
C ILE A 176 4.34 -34.12 -0.39
N PRO A 177 3.73 -33.25 0.44
CA PRO A 177 2.32 -32.94 0.30
C PRO A 177 2.06 -32.09 -0.93
N THR A 178 1.02 -32.44 -1.69
CA THR A 178 0.56 -31.65 -2.83
C THR A 178 -0.08 -30.33 -2.37
N LYS A 179 -0.15 -29.32 -3.24
CA LYS A 179 -0.81 -28.02 -2.94
C LYS A 179 -2.25 -28.18 -2.41
N LYS A 180 -3.00 -29.15 -2.94
CA LYS A 180 -4.37 -29.46 -2.47
C LYS A 180 -4.37 -30.03 -1.05
N GLN A 181 -3.42 -30.90 -0.72
CA GLN A 181 -3.27 -31.46 0.63
C GLN A 181 -2.84 -30.39 1.64
N LEU A 182 -1.87 -29.53 1.29
CA LEU A 182 -1.46 -28.40 2.15
C LEU A 182 -2.64 -27.46 2.49
N LYS A 183 -3.50 -27.16 1.50
CA LYS A 183 -4.69 -26.34 1.73
C LYS A 183 -5.69 -27.02 2.69
N LYS A 184 -5.87 -28.34 2.57
CA LYS A 184 -6.73 -29.12 3.48
C LYS A 184 -6.15 -29.17 4.90
N ILE A 185 -4.85 -29.37 5.05
CA ILE A 185 -4.16 -29.37 6.34
C ILE A 185 -4.39 -28.03 7.05
N LYS A 186 -4.17 -26.90 6.37
CA LYS A 186 -4.43 -25.57 6.93
C LYS A 186 -5.88 -25.34 7.36
N GLN A 187 -6.84 -25.84 6.58
CA GLN A 187 -8.26 -25.75 6.95
C GLN A 187 -8.58 -26.55 8.21
N ILE A 188 -7.96 -27.71 8.38
CA ILE A 188 -8.12 -28.56 9.57
C ILE A 188 -7.44 -27.88 10.77
N GLU A 189 -6.21 -27.41 10.63
CA GLU A 189 -5.48 -26.68 11.67
C GLU A 189 -6.25 -25.45 12.15
N TYR A 190 -6.82 -24.67 11.22
CA TYR A 190 -7.65 -23.51 11.56
C TYR A 190 -8.91 -23.92 12.34
N LYS A 191 -9.61 -24.99 11.93
CA LYS A 191 -10.77 -25.50 12.67
C LYS A 191 -10.41 -25.95 14.08
N ILE A 192 -9.29 -26.65 14.24
CA ILE A 192 -8.79 -27.10 15.54
C ILE A 192 -8.43 -25.90 16.42
N ALA A 193 -7.72 -24.90 15.89
CA ALA A 193 -7.35 -23.69 16.62
C ALA A 193 -8.59 -22.94 17.13
N LYS A 194 -9.60 -22.77 16.26
CA LYS A 194 -10.86 -22.12 16.62
C LYS A 194 -11.65 -22.90 17.68
N GLN A 195 -11.62 -24.23 17.63
CA GLN A 195 -12.22 -25.07 18.66
C GLN A 195 -11.49 -24.92 20.01
N LYS A 196 -10.16 -24.86 20.02
CA LYS A 196 -9.38 -24.61 21.24
C LYS A 196 -9.70 -23.26 21.85
N GLU A 197 -9.72 -22.20 21.04
CA GLU A 197 -10.08 -20.84 21.47
C GLU A 197 -11.48 -20.80 22.07
N TYR A 198 -12.44 -21.52 21.48
CA TYR A 198 -13.80 -21.63 22.02
C TYR A 198 -13.84 -22.35 23.37
N ILE A 199 -13.07 -23.44 23.53
CA ILE A 199 -12.96 -24.17 24.80
C ILE A 199 -12.31 -23.28 25.88
N GLU A 200 -11.28 -22.52 25.53
CA GLU A 200 -10.63 -21.55 26.43
C GLU A 200 -11.60 -20.43 26.84
N LEU A 201 -12.38 -19.89 25.90
CA LEU A 201 -13.44 -18.92 26.18
C LEU A 201 -14.52 -19.47 27.12
N LEU A 202 -14.91 -20.74 26.95
CA LEU A 202 -15.85 -21.41 27.84
C LEU A 202 -15.29 -21.57 29.25
N LYS A 203 -14.05 -22.04 29.38
CA LYS A 203 -13.35 -22.12 30.68
C LYS A 203 -13.23 -20.76 31.35
N PHE A 204 -12.87 -19.73 30.60
CA PHE A 204 -12.79 -18.36 31.10
C PHE A 204 -14.15 -17.83 31.59
N LYS A 205 -15.23 -18.11 30.85
CA LYS A 205 -16.59 -17.78 31.30
C LYS A 205 -16.95 -18.51 32.59
N GLU A 206 -16.71 -19.81 32.69
CA GLU A 206 -16.99 -20.59 33.90
C GLU A 206 -16.23 -20.08 35.13
N GLU A 207 -14.96 -19.69 34.96
CA GLU A 207 -14.17 -19.06 36.02
C GLU A 207 -14.74 -17.71 36.46
N LEU A 208 -15.24 -16.89 35.52
CA LEU A 208 -15.90 -15.62 35.83
C LEU A 208 -17.21 -15.82 36.61
N TYR A 209 -18.05 -16.79 36.22
CA TYR A 209 -19.30 -17.08 36.93
C TYR A 209 -19.05 -17.65 38.33
N LYS A 210 -18.11 -18.60 38.48
CA LYS A 210 -17.71 -19.13 39.80
C LYS A 210 -17.13 -18.06 40.74
N LYS A 211 -16.55 -17.00 40.20
CA LYS A 211 -16.02 -15.88 40.99
C LYS A 211 -17.11 -14.89 41.41
N LYS A 212 -18.22 -14.84 40.67
CA LYS A 212 -19.39 -14.00 40.99
C LYS A 212 -20.26 -14.59 42.09
N ASP A 213 -20.33 -15.92 42.20
CA ASP A 213 -21.10 -16.63 43.24
C ASP A 213 -20.34 -16.81 44.58
N ARG A 214 -19.13 -16.25 44.71
CA ARG A 214 -18.31 -16.26 45.94
C ARG A 214 -18.33 -14.93 46.71
N TRP A 215 -19.24 -14.03 46.37
CA TRP A 215 -19.56 -12.80 47.09
C TRP A 215 -21.05 -12.80 47.43
#